data_AF-A0A968XD80-F1
#
_entry.id   AF-A0A968XD80-F1
#
_cell.length_a   1.000
_cell.length_b   1.000
_cell.length_c   1.000
_cell.angle_alpha   90.00
_cell.angle_beta   90.00
_cell.angle_gamma   90.00
#
_symmetry.space_group_name_H-M   'P 1'
#
loop_
_entity.id
_entity.type
_entity.pdbx_description
1 polymer ?
#
loop_
_entity_poly.entity_id
_entity_poly.type
_entity_poly.pdbx_seq_one_letter_code
_entity_poly.pdbx_strand_id
1 'polypeptide(L)' 'MVSKNFQIVLGVVSDLPEILIEERKRLGLTQRQLAEKIGLKEQQIQRYEATRYQSASLQRLCEVAKGLV' A
#
# COMPACT_ATOMS: atom_id res chain seq x y z
N MET A 1 1.05 -31.37 -3.87
CA MET A 1 0.86 -29.91 -3.95
C MET A 1 0.14 -29.49 -2.68
N VAL A 2 0.81 -28.80 -1.74
CA VAL A 2 0.18 -28.41 -0.47
C VAL A 2 -0.74 -27.22 -0.76
N SER A 3 -2.05 -27.42 -0.67
CA SER A 3 -3.02 -26.33 -0.75
C SER A 3 -2.79 -25.38 0.42
N LYS A 4 -2.35 -24.16 0.15
CA LYS A 4 -2.34 -23.11 1.16
C LYS A 4 -3.79 -22.66 1.39
N ASN A 5 -4.35 -23.06 2.52
CA ASN A 5 -5.61 -22.50 3.02
C ASN A 5 -5.35 -21.06 3.47
N PHE A 6 -5.74 -20.10 2.63
CA PHE A 6 -5.77 -18.69 2.99
C PHE A 6 -7.18 -18.31 3.37
N GLN A 7 -7.39 -17.98 4.65
CA GLN A 7 -8.61 -17.31 5.08
C GLN A 7 -8.42 -15.80 4.91
N ILE A 8 -9.28 -15.18 4.11
CA ILE A 8 -9.37 -13.72 4.06
C ILE A 8 -10.28 -13.29 5.20
N VAL A 9 -9.70 -12.70 6.25
CA VAL A 9 -10.46 -12.03 7.30
C VAL A 9 -10.89 -10.67 6.75
N LEU A 10 -12.19 -10.40 6.67
CA LEU A 10 -12.73 -9.20 6.01
C LEU A 10 -12.14 -7.89 6.57
N GLY A 11 -11.86 -7.84 7.88
CA GLY A 11 -11.18 -6.70 8.52
C GLY A 11 -9.81 -6.39 7.91
N VAL A 12 -9.04 -7.42 7.53
CA VAL A 12 -7.71 -7.24 6.92
C VAL A 12 -7.78 -6.53 5.57
N VAL A 13 -8.87 -6.72 4.82
CA VAL A 13 -9.05 -6.08 3.51
C VAL A 13 -9.56 -4.65 3.64
N SER A 14 -10.51 -4.39 4.54
CA SER A 14 -11.00 -3.03 4.80
C SER A 14 -9.94 -2.13 5.41
N ASP A 15 -9.05 -2.69 6.22
CA ASP A 15 -8.01 -1.95 6.93
C ASP A 15 -6.74 -1.75 6.08
N LEU A 16 -6.66 -2.40 4.91
CA LEU A 16 -5.48 -2.37 4.04
C LEU A 16 -4.99 -0.94 3.72
N PRO A 17 -5.85 0.04 3.39
CA PRO A 17 -5.39 1.40 3.14
C PRO A 17 -4.65 2.02 4.34
N GLU A 18 -5.19 1.85 5.55
CA GLU A 18 -4.59 2.36 6.77
C GLU A 18 -3.29 1.64 7.10
N ILE A 19 -3.27 0.31 6.93
CA ILE A 19 -2.06 -0.50 7.12
C ILE A 19 -0.93 0.02 6.23
N LEU A 20 -1.17 0.29 4.94
CA LEU A 20 -0.14 0.80 4.03
C LEU A 20 0.38 2.20 4.44
N ILE A 21 -0.51 3.09 4.89
CA ILE A 21 -0.15 4.45 5.29
C ILE A 21 0.67 4.43 6.59
N GLU A 22 0.20 3.68 7.59
CA GLU A 22 0.87 3.56 8.89
C GLU A 22 2.21 2.84 8.77
N GLU A 23 2.31 1.83 7.91
CA GLU A 23 3.57 1.17 7.57
C GLU A 23 4.60 2.17 7.03
N ARG A 24 4.22 2.98 6.03
CA ARG A 24 5.09 4.03 5.48
C ARG A 24 5.60 4.97 6.59
N LYS A 25 4.70 5.43 7.46
CA LYS A 25 5.05 6.33 8.58
C LYS A 25 5.99 5.64 9.56
N ARG A 26 5.75 4.38 9.90
CA ARG A 26 6.61 3.59 10.80
C ARG A 26 8.03 3.44 10.26
N LEU A 27 8.18 3.29 8.94
CA LEU A 27 9.47 3.26 8.25
C LEU A 27 10.13 4.64 8.11
N GLY A 28 9.49 5.72 8.58
CA GLY A 28 10.00 7.08 8.46
C GLY A 28 10.07 7.61 7.03
N LEU A 29 9.41 6.94 6.07
CA LEU A 29 9.44 7.33 4.67
C LEU A 29 8.48 8.50 4.43
N THR A 30 8.95 9.55 3.78
CA THR A 30 8.09 10.56 3.18
C THR A 30 7.33 9.97 1.99
N GLN A 31 6.22 10.61 1.59
CA GLN A 31 5.47 10.21 0.40
C GLN A 31 6.33 10.31 -0.87
N ARG A 32 7.21 11.31 -0.95
CA ARG A 32 8.22 11.45 -2.03
C ARG A 32 9.16 10.25 -2.07
N GLN A 33 9.73 9.86 -0.92
CA GLN A 33 10.67 8.73 -0.86
C GLN A 33 10.00 7.40 -1.24
N LEU A 34 8.75 7.17 -0.80
CA LEU A 34 8.00 6.01 -1.25
C LEU A 34 7.78 6.05 -2.77
N ALA A 35 7.36 7.20 -3.30
CA ALA A 35 7.14 7.36 -4.73
C ALA A 35 8.42 7.07 -5.55
N GLU A 36 9.57 7.60 -5.10
CA GLU A 36 10.88 7.35 -5.71
C GLU A 36 11.23 5.86 -5.72
N LYS A 37 11.04 5.15 -4.60
CA LYS A 37 11.29 3.70 -4.50
C LYS A 37 10.51 2.88 -5.54
N ILE A 38 9.29 3.29 -5.86
CA ILE A 38 8.40 2.54 -6.76
C ILE A 38 8.20 3.21 -8.12
N GLY A 39 9.06 4.17 -8.48
CA GLY A 39 9.06 4.80 -9.80
C GLY A 39 7.82 5.66 -10.10
N LEU A 40 7.23 6.28 -9.09
CA LEU A 40 6.06 7.17 -9.21
C LEU A 40 6.40 8.62 -8.88
N LYS A 41 5.48 9.52 -9.25
CA LYS A 41 5.49 10.91 -8.80
C LYS A 41 4.90 11.01 -7.39
N GLU A 42 5.45 11.87 -6.54
CA GLU A 42 4.97 12.11 -5.18
C GLU A 42 3.46 12.41 -5.13
N GLN A 43 2.96 13.28 -6.03
CA GLN A 43 1.54 13.64 -6.13
C GLN A 43 0.62 12.43 -6.28
N GLN A 44 1.12 11.35 -6.89
CA GLN A 44 0.36 10.13 -7.07
C GLN A 44 0.21 9.36 -5.76
N ILE A 45 1.26 9.30 -4.93
CA ILE A 45 1.18 8.75 -3.56
C ILE A 45 0.29 9.63 -2.69
N GLN A 46 0.47 10.95 -2.73
CA GLN A 46 -0.40 11.90 -2.01
C GLN A 46 -1.88 11.67 -2.33
N ARG A 47 -2.22 11.57 -3.62
CA ARG A 47 -3.60 11.29 -4.05
C ARG A 47 -4.10 9.95 -3.53
N TYR A 48 -3.28 8.90 -3.61
CA TYR A 48 -3.69 7.59 -3.11
C TYR A 48 -3.91 7.58 -1.60
N GLU A 49 -3.03 8.18 -0.81
CA GLU A 49 -3.21 8.24 0.64
C GLU A 49 -4.42 9.12 1.01
N ALA A 50 -4.62 10.25 0.32
CA ALA A 50 -5.75 11.13 0.54
C ALA A 50 -7.11 10.46 0.25
N THR A 51 -7.16 9.55 -0.74
CA THR A 51 -8.38 8.80 -1.08
C THR A 51 -8.41 7.40 -0.48
N ARG A 52 -7.52 7.09 0.48
CA ARG A 52 -7.40 5.75 1.09
C ARG A 52 -7.36 4.63 0.04
N TYR A 53 -6.63 4.87 -1.04
CA TYR A 53 -6.44 3.95 -2.16
C TYR A 53 -7.73 3.47 -2.84
N GLN A 54 -8.86 4.15 -2.66
CA GLN A 54 -10.18 3.68 -3.11
C GLN A 54 -10.26 3.39 -4.61
N SER A 55 -9.49 4.11 -5.43
CA SER A 55 -9.42 3.93 -6.88
C SER A 55 -8.10 3.29 -7.38
N ALA A 56 -7.26 2.79 -6.48
CA ALA A 56 -6.01 2.15 -6.85
C ALA A 56 -6.27 0.72 -7.36
N SER A 57 -5.59 0.31 -8.44
CA SER A 57 -5.64 -1.08 -8.88
C SER A 57 -4.94 -1.99 -7.87
N LEU A 58 -5.31 -3.27 -7.84
CA LEU A 58 -4.61 -4.26 -7.02
C LEU A 58 -3.10 -4.30 -7.33
N GLN A 59 -2.73 -4.19 -8.62
CA GLN A 59 -1.33 -4.08 -9.02
C GLN A 59 -0.64 -2.91 -8.31
N ARG A 60 -1.30 -1.75 -8.24
CA ARG A 60 -0.74 -0.58 -7.55
C ARG A 60 -0.61 -0.79 -6.05
N LEU A 61 -1.59 -1.42 -5.41
CA LEU A 61 -1.50 -1.79 -3.99
C LEU A 61 -0.29 -2.70 -3.74
N CYS A 62 -0.07 -3.69 -4.61
CA CYS A 62 1.09 -4.57 -4.52
C CYS A 62 2.42 -3.84 -4.74
N GLU A 63 2.50 -2.91 -5.70
CA GLU A 63 3.69 -2.07 -5.93
C GLU A 63 4.01 -1.23 -4.69
N VAL A 64 2.99 -0.60 -4.09
CA VAL A 64 3.14 0.17 -2.86
C VAL A 64 3.59 -0.71 -1.71
N ALA A 65 2.94 -1.86 -1.49
CA ALA A 65 3.34 -2.82 -0.46
C ALA A 65 4.81 -3.27 -0.63
N LYS A 66 5.26 -3.51 -1.87
CA LYS A 66 6.65 -3.83 -2.17
C LYS A 66 7.63 -2.70 -1.85
N GLY A 67 7.21 -1.44 -1.92
CA GLY A 67 8.05 -0.30 -1.55
C GLY A 67 8.25 -0.13 -0.02
N LEU A 68 7.47 -0.87 0.77
CA LEU A 68 7.45 -0.86 2.23
C LEU A 68 8.21 -2.04 2.86
N VAL A 69 8.68 -2.99 2.07
CA VAL A 69 9.62 -4.05 2.47
C VAL A 69 11.01 -3.78 1.90
#